data_AF-A0A546XYL0-F1
#
_entry.id   AF-A0A546XYL0-F1
#
_cell.length_a   1.000
_cell.length_b   1.000
_cell.length_c   1.000
_cell.angle_alpha   90.00
_cell.angle_beta   90.00
_cell.angle_gamma   90.00
#
_symmetry.space_group_name_H-M   'P 1'
#
loop_
_entity.id
_entity.type
_entity.pdbx_description
1 polymer ?
#
loop_
_entity_poly.entity_id
_entity_poly.type
_entity_poly.pdbx_seq_one_letter_code
_entity_poly.pdbx_strand_id
1 'polypeptide(L)'
;MTYDEEKKVADVIVALTERISALESENDRLLTLTSDLKLQAQTHAIEARGANATINEIYQIISGGKGEPGTWNGAEPVRAYVEVAKGEILRLETELALSKPVYSRRQLEARAEAAEAEVKRLREALTPFAKFDLSELKQRAFLQILVCPQGDNHADDYRPNFIRARTALASTGGEHHAE
;
A
#
# COMPACT_ATOMS: atom_id res chain seq x y z
N MET A 1 -26.52 93.92 14.08
CA MET A 1 -26.29 92.93 13.02
C MET A 1 -27.38 93.15 12.00
N THR A 2 -27.01 93.33 10.73
CA THR A 2 -27.99 93.53 9.66
C THR A 2 -28.53 92.18 9.20
N TYR A 3 -29.72 92.13 8.62
CA TYR A 3 -30.32 90.91 8.05
C TYR A 3 -29.38 90.19 7.07
N ASP A 4 -28.57 90.95 6.31
CA ASP A 4 -27.58 90.40 5.38
C ASP A 4 -26.41 89.69 6.08
N GLU A 5 -26.02 90.15 7.28
CA GLU A 5 -25.00 89.48 8.09
C GLU A 5 -25.54 88.17 8.67
N GLU A 6 -26.78 88.17 9.17
CA GLU A 6 -27.46 86.97 9.67
C GLU A 6 -27.60 85.91 8.59
N LYS A 7 -27.98 86.31 7.37
CA LYS A 7 -28.10 85.40 6.23
C LYS A 7 -26.75 84.79 5.85
N LYS A 8 -25.67 85.58 5.79
CA LYS A 8 -24.32 85.07 5.49
C LYS A 8 -23.85 84.06 6.52
N VAL A 9 -24.12 84.31 7.80
CA VAL A 9 -23.77 83.37 8.88
C VAL A 9 -24.56 82.07 8.73
N ALA A 10 -25.86 82.15 8.42
CA ALA A 10 -26.68 80.96 8.17
C ALA A 10 -26.16 80.12 6.98
N ASP A 11 -25.83 80.77 5.86
CA ASP A 11 -25.28 80.08 4.67
C ASP A 11 -23.95 79.38 4.98
N VAL A 12 -23.08 80.02 5.78
CA VAL A 12 -21.82 79.41 6.24
C VAL A 12 -22.09 78.21 7.16
N ILE A 13 -23.04 78.31 8.09
CA ILE A 13 -23.40 77.19 8.98
C ILE A 13 -23.91 76.00 8.16
N VAL A 14 -24.75 76.24 7.16
CA VAL A 14 -25.24 75.17 6.26
C VAL A 14 -24.07 74.52 5.51
N ALA A 15 -23.20 75.31 4.88
CA ALA A 15 -22.05 74.80 4.14
C ALA A 15 -21.08 73.99 5.02
N LEU A 16 -20.85 74.45 6.26
CA LEU A 16 -20.03 73.71 7.23
C LEU A 16 -20.70 72.41 7.68
N THR A 17 -22.03 72.42 7.87
CA THR A 17 -22.79 71.22 8.26
C THR A 17 -22.74 70.15 7.17
N GLU A 18 -22.93 70.54 5.91
CA GLU A 18 -22.79 69.66 4.75
C GLU A 18 -21.36 69.11 4.64
N ARG A 19 -20.35 69.95 4.87
CA ARG A 19 -18.95 69.52 4.82
C ARG A 19 -18.61 68.54 5.95
N ILE A 20 -19.10 68.78 7.17
CA ILE A 20 -18.94 67.87 8.30
C ILE A 20 -19.58 66.52 7.98
N SER A 21 -20.84 66.52 7.52
CA SER A 21 -21.55 65.28 7.16
C SER A 21 -20.83 64.49 6.06
N ALA A 22 -20.29 65.18 5.04
CA ALA A 22 -19.50 64.53 3.99
C ALA A 22 -18.18 63.93 4.53
N LEU A 23 -17.51 64.63 5.45
CA LEU A 23 -16.27 64.14 6.08
C LEU A 23 -16.53 62.97 7.03
N GLU A 24 -17.63 62.98 7.77
CA GLU A 24 -18.06 61.87 8.62
C GLU A 24 -18.34 60.62 7.77
N SER A 25 -19.09 60.77 6.67
CA SER A 25 -19.37 59.67 5.75
C SER A 25 -18.11 59.09 5.10
N GLU A 26 -17.15 59.95 4.72
CA GLU A 26 -15.87 59.47 4.18
C GLU A 26 -15.01 58.79 5.26
N ASN A 27 -15.02 59.29 6.50
CA ASN A 27 -14.32 58.66 7.61
C ASN A 27 -14.87 57.25 7.89
N ASP A 28 -16.20 57.10 7.94
CA ASP A 28 -16.86 55.80 8.12
C ASP A 28 -16.50 54.83 6.98
N ARG A 29 -16.45 55.32 5.74
CA ARG A 29 -16.00 54.54 4.58
C ARG A 29 -14.55 54.08 4.74
N LEU A 30 -13.65 54.99 5.12
CA LEU A 30 -12.22 54.68 5.30
C LEU A 30 -11.99 53.71 6.47
N LEU A 31 -12.74 53.84 7.56
CA LEU A 31 -12.70 52.91 8.69
C LEU A 31 -13.15 51.52 8.27
N THR A 32 -14.24 51.43 7.50
CA THR A 32 -14.73 50.16 6.93
C THR A 32 -13.68 49.51 6.03
N LEU A 33 -13.13 50.27 5.08
CA LEU A 33 -12.09 49.79 4.17
C LEU A 33 -10.84 49.31 4.94
N THR A 34 -10.43 50.05 5.96
CA THR A 34 -9.28 49.68 6.80
C THR A 34 -9.53 48.37 7.54
N SER A 35 -10.75 48.19 8.08
CA SER A 35 -11.15 46.94 8.73
C SER A 35 -11.12 45.76 7.75
N ASP A 36 -11.66 45.94 6.56
CA ASP A 36 -11.71 44.89 5.53
C ASP A 36 -10.32 44.48 5.06
N LEU A 37 -9.45 45.46 4.75
CA LEU A 37 -8.07 45.20 4.34
C LEU A 37 -7.28 44.48 5.44
N LYS A 38 -7.49 44.84 6.70
CA LYS A 38 -6.88 44.15 7.84
C LYS A 38 -7.33 42.69 7.91
N LEU A 39 -8.62 42.42 7.74
CA LEU A 39 -9.15 41.06 7.74
C LEU A 39 -8.55 40.25 6.56
N GLN A 40 -8.53 40.81 5.36
CA GLN A 40 -7.94 40.14 4.19
C GLN A 40 -6.45 39.83 4.38
N ALA A 41 -5.67 40.78 4.90
CA ALA A 41 -4.27 40.56 5.20
C ALA A 41 -4.06 39.45 6.23
N GLN A 42 -4.91 39.39 7.26
CA GLN A 42 -4.87 38.31 8.25
C GLN A 42 -5.21 36.95 7.64
N THR A 43 -6.24 36.88 6.79
CA THR A 43 -6.62 35.66 6.07
C THR A 43 -5.49 35.15 5.20
N HIS A 44 -4.92 36.00 4.33
CA HIS A 44 -3.79 35.61 3.48
C HIS A 44 -2.56 35.18 4.30
N ALA A 45 -2.30 35.83 5.44
CA ALA A 45 -1.21 35.43 6.33
C ALA A 45 -1.44 34.06 6.99
N ILE A 46 -2.70 33.68 7.24
CA ILE A 46 -3.05 32.34 7.74
C ILE A 46 -2.90 31.31 6.62
N GLU A 47 -3.42 31.60 5.42
CA GLU A 47 -3.31 30.72 4.25
C GLU A 47 -1.85 30.44 3.88
N ALA A 48 -1.01 31.48 3.85
CA ALA A 48 0.42 31.34 3.59
C ALA A 48 1.13 30.48 4.65
N ARG A 49 0.75 30.63 5.93
CA ARG A 49 1.28 29.79 7.02
C ARG A 49 0.85 28.33 6.86
N GLY A 50 -0.41 28.08 6.49
CA GLY A 50 -0.92 26.74 6.21
C GLY A 50 -0.17 26.06 5.06
N ALA A 51 -0.02 26.77 3.93
CA ALA A 51 0.73 26.28 2.78
C ALA A 51 2.19 25.97 3.14
N ASN A 52 2.86 26.86 3.87
CA ASN A 52 4.24 26.65 4.32
C ASN A 52 4.37 25.44 5.26
N ALA A 53 3.38 25.21 6.12
CA ALA A 53 3.36 24.03 7.00
C ALA A 53 3.26 22.73 6.19
N THR A 54 2.35 22.66 5.21
CA THR A 54 2.23 21.50 4.31
C THR A 54 3.50 21.27 3.48
N ILE A 55 4.10 22.33 2.95
CA ILE A 55 5.36 22.24 2.21
C ILE A 55 6.46 21.68 3.11
N ASN A 56 6.57 22.17 4.34
CA ASN A 56 7.54 21.66 5.32
C ASN A 56 7.29 20.17 5.62
N GLU A 57 6.05 19.75 5.82
CA GLU A 57 5.71 18.33 6.02
C GLU A 57 6.17 17.45 4.86
N ILE A 58 5.92 17.86 3.61
CA ILE A 58 6.41 17.16 2.42
C ILE A 58 7.93 17.02 2.46
N TYR A 59 8.64 18.10 2.78
CA TYR A 59 10.10 18.09 2.92
C TYR A 59 10.59 17.15 4.01
N GLN A 60 9.92 17.13 5.17
CA GLN A 60 10.25 16.20 6.25
C GLN A 60 10.08 14.74 5.81
N ILE A 61 9.00 14.43 5.09
CA ILE A 61 8.74 13.08 4.59
C ILE A 61 9.85 12.63 3.63
N ILE A 62 10.16 13.43 2.60
CA ILE A 62 11.13 13.02 1.58
C ILE A 62 12.58 13.02 2.08
N SER A 63 12.90 13.84 3.09
CA SER A 63 14.23 13.90 3.70
C SER A 63 14.41 12.90 4.85
N GLY A 64 13.39 12.12 5.20
CA GLY A 64 13.43 11.18 6.32
C GLY A 64 13.59 11.87 7.67
N GLY A 65 12.94 13.03 7.85
CA GLY A 65 12.96 13.81 9.09
C GLY A 65 14.25 14.60 9.33
N LYS A 66 15.17 14.63 8.36
CA LYS A 66 16.42 15.39 8.48
C LYS A 66 16.22 16.88 8.24
N GLY A 67 15.13 17.24 7.54
CA GLY A 67 14.75 18.61 7.20
C GLY A 67 15.82 19.32 6.37
N GLU A 68 15.51 19.78 5.17
CA GLU A 68 16.45 20.69 4.52
C GLU A 68 16.38 22.07 5.19
N PRO A 69 17.50 22.59 5.73
CA PRO A 69 17.54 23.90 6.35
C PRO A 69 17.48 24.98 5.27
N GLY A 70 16.36 25.70 5.21
CA GLY A 70 16.38 27.14 4.94
C GLY A 70 16.80 27.61 3.54
N THR A 71 16.94 26.75 2.54
CA THR A 71 17.14 27.18 1.16
C THR A 71 15.94 26.79 0.33
N TRP A 72 15.13 27.79 0.01
CA TRP A 72 13.89 27.70 -0.74
C TRP A 72 14.21 27.37 -2.21
N ASN A 73 14.73 26.16 -2.47
CA ASN A 73 15.09 25.68 -3.81
C ASN A 73 13.85 25.31 -4.64
N GLY A 74 12.73 26.01 -4.40
CA GLY A 74 11.44 25.74 -5.05
C GLY A 74 10.96 24.32 -4.81
N ALA A 75 10.82 23.54 -5.89
CA ALA A 75 10.39 22.16 -5.88
C ALA A 75 11.54 21.17 -6.19
N GLU A 76 12.78 21.65 -6.25
CA GLU A 76 13.91 20.86 -6.74
C GLU A 76 14.21 19.60 -5.91
N PRO A 77 14.20 19.63 -4.56
CA PRO A 77 14.46 18.41 -3.81
C PRO A 77 13.37 17.34 -3.98
N VAL A 78 12.11 17.77 -4.18
CA VAL A 78 11.00 16.86 -4.51
C VAL A 78 11.23 16.23 -5.88
N ARG A 79 11.66 17.02 -6.89
CA ARG A 79 11.98 16.51 -8.22
C ARG A 79 13.12 15.50 -8.17
N ALA A 80 14.20 15.82 -7.46
CA ALA A 80 15.33 14.93 -7.28
C ALA A 80 14.92 13.60 -6.63
N TYR A 81 14.10 13.66 -5.56
CA TYR A 81 13.56 12.45 -4.93
C TYR A 81 12.73 11.60 -5.90
N VAL A 82 11.84 12.24 -6.67
CA VAL A 82 10.99 11.53 -7.65
C VAL A 82 11.83 10.84 -8.73
N GLU A 83 12.87 11.48 -9.25
CA GLU A 83 13.73 10.87 -10.26
C GLU A 83 14.53 9.67 -9.72
N VAL A 84 15.04 9.76 -8.48
CA VAL A 84 15.68 8.61 -7.80
C VAL A 84 14.68 7.46 -7.65
N ALA A 85 13.48 7.74 -7.13
CA ALA A 85 12.45 6.72 -6.93
C ALA A 85 12.04 6.03 -8.24
N LYS A 86 11.90 6.78 -9.35
CA LYS A 86 11.64 6.21 -10.68
C LYS A 86 12.77 5.27 -11.13
N GLY A 87 14.03 5.66 -10.91
CA GLY A 87 15.19 4.81 -11.23
C GLY A 87 15.20 3.51 -10.43
N GLU A 88 14.87 3.57 -9.14
CA GLU A 88 14.76 2.38 -8.29
C GLU A 88 13.63 1.44 -8.71
N ILE A 89 12.45 1.99 -9.05
CA ILE A 89 11.32 1.21 -9.58
C ILE A 89 11.74 0.48 -10.85
N LEU A 90 12.36 1.19 -11.80
CA LEU A 90 12.81 0.57 -13.05
C LEU A 90 13.84 -0.53 -12.80
N ARG A 91 14.80 -0.31 -11.89
CA ARG A 91 15.77 -1.35 -11.50
C ARG A 91 15.06 -2.57 -10.92
N LEU A 92 14.15 -2.39 -9.98
CA LEU A 92 13.40 -3.49 -9.36
C LEU A 92 12.52 -4.24 -10.37
N GLU A 93 11.90 -3.54 -11.31
CA GLU A 93 11.15 -4.16 -12.40
C GLU A 93 12.05 -5.03 -13.29
N THR A 94 13.26 -4.57 -13.61
CA THR A 94 14.21 -5.38 -14.39
C THR A 94 14.70 -6.60 -13.60
N GLU A 95 14.99 -6.47 -12.32
CA GLU A 95 15.36 -7.59 -11.45
C GLU A 95 14.23 -8.60 -11.30
N LEU A 96 12.99 -8.13 -11.18
CA LEU A 96 11.81 -8.98 -11.12
C LEU A 96 11.59 -9.74 -12.44
N ALA A 97 11.83 -9.07 -13.57
CA ALA A 97 11.75 -9.69 -14.90
C ALA A 97 12.82 -10.77 -15.09
N LEU A 98 14.02 -10.57 -14.54
CA LEU A 98 15.12 -11.54 -14.61
C LEU A 98 14.98 -12.70 -13.62
N SER A 99 14.46 -12.44 -12.41
CA SER A 99 14.37 -13.42 -11.31
C SER A 99 13.18 -14.37 -11.44
N LYS A 100 12.08 -13.94 -12.07
CA LYS A 100 10.98 -14.85 -12.38
C LYS A 100 11.41 -15.71 -13.57
N PRO A 101 11.60 -17.05 -13.42
CA PRO A 101 11.57 -17.90 -14.59
C PRO A 101 10.20 -17.69 -15.22
N VAL A 102 10.17 -17.01 -16.37
CA VAL A 102 8.97 -16.95 -17.21
C VAL A 102 8.81 -18.36 -17.76
N TYR A 103 8.24 -19.25 -16.94
CA TYR A 103 7.75 -20.51 -17.45
C TYR A 103 6.70 -20.14 -18.47
N SER A 104 6.92 -20.55 -19.72
CA SER A 104 5.88 -20.45 -20.72
C SER A 104 4.61 -21.12 -20.20
N ARG A 105 3.43 -20.65 -20.60
CA ARG A 105 2.16 -21.26 -20.22
C ARG A 105 2.18 -22.79 -20.42
N ARG A 106 2.81 -23.25 -21.51
CA ARG A 106 3.02 -24.68 -21.80
C ARG A 106 3.88 -25.41 -20.76
N GLN A 107 4.92 -24.78 -20.22
CA GLN A 107 5.75 -25.37 -19.17
C GLN A 107 5.00 -25.45 -17.83
N LEU A 108 4.18 -24.45 -17.52
CA LEU A 108 3.32 -24.49 -16.34
C LEU A 108 2.25 -25.58 -16.46
N GLU A 109 1.59 -25.67 -17.62
CA GLU A 109 0.61 -26.72 -17.93
C GLU A 109 1.26 -28.11 -17.88
N ALA A 110 2.44 -28.30 -18.48
CA ALA A 110 3.15 -29.57 -18.43
C ALA A 110 3.58 -29.96 -17.01
N ARG A 111 3.98 -29.00 -16.17
CA ARG A 111 4.30 -29.28 -14.75
C ARG A 111 3.06 -29.59 -13.94
N ALA A 112 1.95 -28.89 -14.17
CA ALA A 112 0.68 -29.17 -13.51
C ALA A 112 0.18 -30.57 -13.89
N GLU A 113 0.22 -30.92 -15.18
CA GLU A 113 -0.14 -32.24 -15.68
C GLU A 113 0.75 -33.33 -15.09
N ALA A 114 2.08 -33.12 -15.03
CA ALA A 114 3.00 -34.04 -14.40
C ALA A 114 2.71 -34.22 -12.90
N ALA A 115 2.39 -33.14 -12.18
CA ALA A 115 2.03 -33.20 -10.76
C ALA A 115 0.68 -33.89 -10.54
N GLU A 116 -0.32 -33.66 -11.40
CA GLU A 116 -1.61 -34.33 -11.34
C GLU A 116 -1.50 -35.82 -11.64
N ALA A 117 -0.72 -36.19 -12.66
CA ALA A 117 -0.41 -37.59 -12.97
C ALA A 117 0.28 -38.28 -11.79
N GLU A 118 1.19 -37.56 -11.11
CA GLU A 118 1.86 -38.06 -9.92
C GLU A 118 0.91 -38.32 -8.75
N VAL A 119 0.07 -37.33 -8.43
CA VAL A 119 -0.93 -37.47 -7.36
C VAL A 119 -1.89 -38.62 -7.67
N LYS A 120 -2.31 -38.77 -8.93
CA LYS A 120 -3.16 -39.88 -9.36
C LYS A 120 -2.48 -41.23 -9.14
N ARG A 121 -1.22 -41.37 -9.56
CA ARG A 121 -0.40 -42.58 -9.38
C ARG A 121 -0.24 -42.95 -7.91
N LEU A 122 0.02 -41.97 -7.04
CA LEU A 122 0.10 -42.16 -5.60
C LEU A 122 -1.24 -42.60 -5.00
N ARG A 123 -2.34 -41.94 -5.37
CA ARG A 123 -3.67 -42.31 -4.90
C ARG A 123 -4.02 -43.75 -5.25
N GLU A 124 -3.77 -44.17 -6.47
CA GLU A 124 -4.01 -45.57 -6.89
C GLU A 124 -3.13 -46.56 -6.13
N ALA A 125 -1.84 -46.26 -5.93
CA ALA A 125 -0.93 -47.10 -5.17
C ALA A 125 -1.31 -47.20 -3.69
N LEU A 126 -1.89 -46.14 -3.11
CA LEU A 126 -2.31 -46.07 -1.71
C LEU A 126 -3.76 -46.49 -1.47
N THR A 127 -4.58 -46.65 -2.52
CA THR A 127 -6.00 -47.06 -2.42
C THR A 127 -6.22 -48.34 -1.61
N PRO A 128 -5.41 -49.41 -1.74
CA PRO A 128 -5.56 -50.60 -0.91
C PRO A 128 -5.44 -50.32 0.59
N PHE A 129 -4.73 -49.24 0.96
CA PHE A 129 -4.51 -48.85 2.34
C PHE A 129 -5.61 -47.94 2.89
N ALA A 130 -6.46 -47.35 2.04
CA ALA A 130 -7.56 -46.50 2.46
C ALA A 130 -8.64 -47.27 3.26
N LYS A 131 -8.67 -48.60 3.15
CA LYS A 131 -9.61 -49.49 3.83
C LYS A 131 -9.13 -49.98 5.20
N PHE A 132 -7.92 -49.61 5.64
CA PHE A 132 -7.42 -49.96 6.97
C PHE A 132 -8.18 -49.17 8.04
N ASP A 133 -9.34 -49.65 8.44
CA ASP A 133 -9.93 -49.31 9.73
C ASP A 133 -9.21 -50.09 10.85
N LEU A 134 -9.36 -49.68 12.11
CA LEU A 134 -8.68 -50.25 13.29
C LEU A 134 -9.16 -51.69 13.65
N SER A 135 -9.08 -52.66 12.73
CA SER A 135 -9.53 -54.05 12.91
C SER A 135 -8.40 -55.10 12.69
N GLU A 136 -8.72 -56.40 12.84
CA GLU A 136 -7.82 -57.56 12.67
C GLU A 136 -6.93 -57.51 11.40
N LEU A 137 -7.40 -56.84 10.35
CA LEU A 137 -6.63 -56.55 9.13
C LEU A 137 -5.32 -55.78 9.38
N LYS A 138 -5.27 -54.88 10.38
CA LYS A 138 -4.02 -54.22 10.80
C LYS A 138 -3.03 -55.20 11.41
N GLN A 139 -3.49 -56.14 12.24
CA GLN A 139 -2.60 -57.10 12.88
C GLN A 139 -1.95 -58.00 11.83
N ARG A 140 -2.72 -58.45 10.82
CA ARG A 140 -2.18 -59.24 9.72
C ARG A 140 -1.20 -58.45 8.85
N ALA A 141 -1.57 -57.24 8.42
CA ALA A 141 -0.68 -56.41 7.61
C ALA A 141 0.60 -56.02 8.37
N PHE A 142 0.50 -55.73 9.68
CA PHE A 142 1.63 -55.44 10.55
C PHE A 142 2.54 -56.66 10.79
N LEU A 143 1.94 -57.83 11.07
CA LEU A 143 2.67 -59.10 11.19
C LEU A 143 3.35 -59.49 9.89
N GLN A 144 2.73 -59.21 8.74
CA GLN A 144 3.34 -59.48 7.44
C GLN A 144 4.57 -58.58 7.19
N ILE A 145 4.53 -57.30 7.61
CA ILE A 145 5.69 -56.41 7.54
C ILE A 145 6.81 -56.88 8.49
N LEU A 146 6.47 -57.33 9.71
CA LEU A 146 7.44 -57.66 10.75
C LEU A 146 8.00 -59.08 10.69
N VAL A 147 7.19 -60.06 10.30
CA VAL A 147 7.48 -61.50 10.48
C VAL A 147 7.73 -62.19 9.14
N CYS A 148 6.96 -61.86 8.09
CA CYS A 148 7.07 -62.46 6.76
C CYS A 148 7.11 -61.39 5.67
N PRO A 149 8.21 -60.62 5.55
CA PRO A 149 8.33 -59.53 4.56
C PRO A 149 8.32 -60.02 3.11
N GLN A 150 8.54 -61.32 2.89
CA GLN A 150 8.36 -61.98 1.60
C GLN A 150 6.91 -62.41 1.31
N GLY A 151 5.97 -62.03 2.17
CA GLY A 151 4.58 -62.45 2.08
C GLY A 151 4.35 -63.91 2.41
N ASP A 152 3.08 -64.30 2.43
CA ASP A 152 2.64 -65.68 2.58
C ASP A 152 1.66 -66.01 1.45
N ASN A 153 1.41 -67.31 1.18
CA ASN A 153 0.48 -67.74 0.12
C ASN A 153 -1.00 -67.56 0.53
N HIS A 154 -1.31 -66.61 1.41
CA HIS A 154 -2.66 -66.35 1.86
C HIS A 154 -3.42 -65.52 0.81
N ALA A 155 -4.75 -65.65 0.80
CA ALA A 155 -5.61 -64.86 -0.07
C ALA A 155 -5.54 -63.33 0.17
N ASP A 156 -4.99 -62.94 1.33
CA ASP A 156 -4.81 -61.55 1.76
C ASP A 156 -3.32 -61.18 1.82
N ASP A 157 -2.53 -61.62 0.84
CA ASP A 157 -1.13 -61.24 0.72
C ASP A 157 -1.02 -59.75 0.33
N TYR A 158 -0.61 -58.90 1.28
CA TYR A 158 -0.43 -57.47 1.04
C TYR A 158 0.93 -57.12 0.41
N ARG A 159 1.84 -58.07 0.19
CA ARG A 159 3.18 -57.83 -0.36
C ARG A 159 3.15 -57.04 -1.67
N PRO A 160 2.32 -57.37 -2.69
CA PRO A 160 2.29 -56.62 -3.94
C PRO A 160 1.87 -55.15 -3.71
N ASN A 161 0.94 -54.92 -2.77
CA ASN A 161 0.48 -53.57 -2.43
C ASN A 161 1.57 -52.77 -1.71
N PHE A 162 2.31 -53.39 -0.78
CA PHE A 162 3.44 -52.74 -0.10
C PHE A 162 4.59 -52.39 -1.05
N ILE A 163 4.95 -53.30 -1.97
CA ILE A 163 5.98 -53.05 -2.97
C ILE A 163 5.57 -51.88 -3.88
N ARG A 164 4.31 -51.87 -4.35
CA ARG A 164 3.78 -50.82 -5.21
C ARG A 164 3.74 -49.46 -4.50
N ALA A 165 3.26 -49.41 -3.26
CA ALA A 165 3.21 -48.19 -2.45
C ALA A 165 4.62 -47.66 -2.13
N ARG A 166 5.55 -48.54 -1.69
CA ARG A 166 6.95 -48.14 -1.44
C ARG A 166 7.63 -47.60 -2.69
N THR A 167 7.42 -48.24 -3.84
CA THR A 167 8.01 -47.80 -5.11
C THR A 167 7.43 -46.44 -5.54
N ALA A 168 6.12 -46.23 -5.40
CA ALA A 168 5.49 -44.96 -5.71
C ALA A 168 5.96 -43.83 -4.77
N LEU A 169 6.03 -44.09 -3.47
CA LEU A 169 6.53 -43.13 -2.47
C LEU A 169 8.04 -42.85 -2.59
N ALA A 170 8.86 -43.84 -2.97
CA ALA A 170 10.27 -43.61 -3.21
C ALA A 170 10.51 -42.70 -4.42
N SER A 171 9.60 -42.74 -5.40
CA SER A 171 9.70 -41.92 -6.62
C SER A 171 9.29 -40.45 -6.43
N THR A 172 8.66 -40.08 -5.32
CA THR A 172 8.33 -38.68 -5.00
C THR A 172 9.51 -37.90 -4.42
N GLY A 173 10.70 -38.51 -4.35
CA GLY A 173 11.93 -37.81 -4.00
C GLY A 173 11.82 -37.07 -2.67
N GLY A 174 11.37 -37.74 -1.61
CA GLY A 174 11.57 -37.21 -0.28
C GLY A 174 13.07 -36.98 -0.09
N GLU A 175 13.51 -35.74 -0.18
CA GLU A 175 14.84 -35.33 0.22
C GLU A 175 14.97 -35.75 1.69
N HIS A 176 15.63 -36.89 1.91
CA HIS A 176 16.09 -37.25 3.22
C HIS A 176 17.16 -36.22 3.58
N HIS A 177 16.72 -35.13 4.22
CA HIS A 177 17.55 -34.36 5.14
C HIS A 177 17.94 -35.30 6.29
N ALA A 178 18.85 -36.23 6.02
CA ALA A 178 19.63 -36.91 7.02
C ALA A 178 20.93 -36.12 7.14
N GLU A 179 20.92 -35.23 8.13
CA GLU A 179 22.04 -34.59 8.85
C GLU A 179 23.24 -34.05 8.05
#